data_AF-A0A810N331-F1
#
_entry.id   AF-A0A810N331-F1
#
_cell.length_a   1.000
_cell.length_b   1.000
_cell.length_c   1.000
_cell.angle_alpha   90.00
_cell.angle_beta   90.00
_cell.angle_gamma   90.00
#
_symmetry.space_group_name_H-M   'P 1'
#
loop_
_entity.id
_entity.type
_entity.pdbx_description
1 polymer ?
#
loop_
_entity_poly.entity_id
_entity_poly.type
_entity_poly.pdbx_seq_one_letter_code
_entity_poly.pdbx_strand_id
1 'polypeptide(L)'
;MTSRWQRVAMNPSWIRWLPCAHAYLTVVPVAGRFPRSAWDDVVPWDDPVWCDPGGIEDWVGRTGARQARRGEPAEREIRARYAQVLALRETRMDVFAEMCRRRDLPTPHTVTELLICLAGLGLFDLDGAAGDSWVCPHLDRDPLDVLPLSAPESDLERLAQRDDRAVQVAIAVRRLAVRARRRWPKRRTVSTTVAAVAGMAGVTPREATEALGDLGNLAGLRTDTVDPPDSVRITVPWPEFGQRFPFSELPAPEHAI
;
A
#
# COMPACT_ATOMS: atom_id res chain seq x y z
N MET A 1 7.49 8.63 29.43
CA MET A 1 8.31 8.08 28.32
C MET A 1 7.49 8.22 27.06
N THR A 2 7.97 8.91 26.04
CA THR A 2 7.26 9.05 24.76
C THR A 2 7.35 7.73 24.00
N SER A 3 6.21 7.04 23.85
CA SER A 3 6.10 5.87 22.99
C SER A 3 6.54 6.25 21.57
N ARG A 4 7.51 5.52 21.02
CA ARG A 4 7.95 5.74 19.65
C ARG A 4 6.91 5.13 18.72
N TRP A 5 6.01 5.96 18.21
CA TRP A 5 5.07 5.60 17.17
C TRP A 5 5.80 4.96 15.99
N GLN A 6 5.33 3.77 15.60
CA GLN A 6 5.84 3.06 14.45
C GLN A 6 4.69 2.65 13.55
N ARG A 7 4.91 2.79 12.24
CA ARG A 7 4.03 2.20 11.25
C ARG A 7 4.41 0.74 11.09
N VAL A 8 3.48 -0.18 11.36
CA VAL A 8 3.72 -1.60 11.11
C VAL A 8 3.76 -1.81 9.60
N ALA A 9 4.81 -2.45 9.11
CA ALA A 9 4.88 -2.84 7.71
C ALA A 9 3.84 -3.95 7.48
N MET A 10 2.81 -3.66 6.68
CA MET A 10 1.89 -4.67 6.18
C MET A 10 2.60 -5.46 5.08
N ASN A 11 2.68 -6.77 5.22
CA ASN A 11 3.42 -7.61 4.28
C ASN A 11 2.54 -8.77 3.73
N PRO A 12 2.25 -8.82 2.41
CA PRO A 12 2.37 -7.76 1.42
C PRO A 12 1.21 -6.75 1.50
N SER A 13 1.61 -5.49 1.67
CA SER A 13 1.12 -4.30 0.95
C SER A 13 -0.39 -4.14 0.81
N TRP A 14 -1.00 -3.51 1.81
CA TRP A 14 -2.35 -2.93 1.77
C TRP A 14 -3.49 -3.91 1.52
N ILE A 15 -4.49 -3.83 2.37
CA ILE A 15 -5.77 -4.44 2.10
C ILE A 15 -6.59 -3.43 1.32
N ARG A 16 -6.66 -3.60 0.00
CA ARG A 16 -7.40 -2.69 -0.89
C ARG A 16 -8.85 -2.57 -0.51
N TRP A 17 -9.41 -3.65 0.02
CA TRP A 17 -10.80 -3.72 0.44
C TRP A 17 -11.07 -3.04 1.79
N LEU A 18 -10.05 -2.66 2.57
CA LEU A 18 -10.29 -1.97 3.84
C LEU A 18 -10.63 -0.48 3.66
N PRO A 19 -11.40 0.09 4.61
CA PRO A 19 -11.63 1.52 4.69
C PRO A 19 -10.32 2.31 4.87
N CYS A 20 -10.27 3.53 4.35
CA CYS A 20 -9.12 4.44 4.47
C CYS A 20 -8.63 4.61 5.91
N ALA A 21 -9.56 4.72 6.86
CA ALA A 21 -9.24 4.95 8.26
C ALA A 21 -8.43 3.79 8.90
N HIS A 22 -8.37 2.63 8.25
CA HIS A 22 -7.46 1.56 8.65
C HIS A 22 -6.01 2.04 8.73
N ALA A 23 -5.60 3.00 7.89
CA ALA A 23 -4.25 3.57 7.94
C ALA A 23 -3.89 4.12 9.32
N TYR A 24 -4.83 4.75 10.04
CA TYR A 24 -4.62 5.23 11.41
C TYR A 24 -4.28 4.08 12.36
N LEU A 25 -4.96 2.95 12.21
CA LEU A 25 -4.80 1.75 13.04
C LEU A 25 -3.50 0.97 12.74
N THR A 26 -2.79 1.32 11.66
CA THR A 26 -1.45 0.77 11.36
C THR A 26 -0.31 1.50 12.08
N VAL A 27 -0.59 2.64 12.71
CA VAL A 27 0.39 3.44 13.46
C VAL A 27 0.27 3.07 14.93
N VAL A 28 1.11 2.17 15.41
CA VAL A 28 1.04 1.60 16.76
C VAL A 28 2.19 2.09 17.64
N PRO A 29 2.03 2.14 18.96
CA PRO A 29 3.14 2.45 19.86
C PRO A 29 4.14 1.29 19.93
N VAL A 30 3.65 0.04 19.87
CA VAL A 30 4.44 -1.20 19.88
C VAL A 30 3.75 -2.26 19.03
N ALA A 31 4.52 -3.19 18.44
CA ALA A 31 3.97 -4.30 17.66
C ALA A 31 3.24 -5.35 18.52
N GLY A 32 3.46 -5.33 19.84
CA GLY A 32 2.73 -6.18 20.79
C GLY A 32 1.46 -5.51 21.32
N ARG A 33 0.98 -6.03 22.45
CA ARG A 33 -0.22 -5.53 23.14
C ARG A 33 0.01 -4.14 23.76
N PHE A 34 -0.95 -3.22 23.61
CA PHE A 34 -0.94 -1.87 24.20
C PHE A 34 -2.37 -1.41 24.59
N PRO A 35 -2.53 -0.46 25.53
CA PRO A 35 -3.86 0.05 25.87
C PRO A 35 -4.42 0.90 24.73
N ARG A 36 -5.72 0.78 24.39
CA ARG A 36 -6.39 1.58 23.35
C ARG A 36 -6.16 3.08 23.58
N SER A 37 -6.16 3.54 24.84
CA SER A 37 -5.97 4.94 25.19
C SER A 37 -4.63 5.53 24.73
N ALA A 38 -3.65 4.70 24.37
CA ALA A 38 -2.44 5.18 23.71
C ALA A 38 -2.74 5.94 22.41
N TRP A 39 -3.85 5.63 21.73
CA TRP A 39 -4.29 6.23 20.47
C TRP A 39 -5.17 7.48 20.61
N ASP A 40 -5.64 7.84 21.81
CA ASP A 40 -6.69 8.85 21.98
C ASP A 40 -6.33 10.24 21.42
N ASP A 41 -5.04 10.59 21.41
CA ASP A 41 -4.56 11.86 20.86
C ASP A 41 -4.26 11.83 19.35
N VAL A 42 -4.33 10.65 18.71
CA VAL A 42 -3.84 10.43 17.33
C VAL A 42 -4.92 9.91 16.40
N VAL A 43 -5.77 9.02 16.90
CA VAL A 43 -6.79 8.36 16.08
C VAL A 43 -8.11 9.14 16.20
N PRO A 44 -8.66 9.63 15.08
CA PRO A 44 -9.93 10.34 15.10
C PRO A 44 -11.08 9.34 15.21
N TRP A 45 -11.40 8.94 16.43
CA TRP A 45 -12.29 7.80 16.72
C TRP A 45 -13.70 7.90 16.13
N ASP A 46 -14.20 9.12 15.97
CA ASP A 46 -15.56 9.41 15.50
C ASP A 46 -15.61 9.79 14.01
N ASP A 47 -14.46 9.87 13.33
CA ASP A 47 -14.40 10.24 11.92
C ASP A 47 -14.94 9.10 11.02
N PRO A 48 -15.46 9.46 9.83
CA PRO A 48 -15.86 8.48 8.82
C PRO A 48 -14.72 7.56 8.41
N VAL A 49 -15.02 6.28 8.20
CA VAL A 49 -14.00 5.28 7.85
C VAL A 49 -13.53 5.36 6.39
N TRP A 50 -14.35 5.93 5.50
CA TRP A 50 -14.07 6.05 4.07
C TRP A 50 -13.68 7.48 3.72
N CYS A 51 -12.55 7.65 3.03
CA CYS A 51 -12.17 8.96 2.49
C CYS A 51 -13.25 9.48 1.54
N ASP A 52 -13.49 10.79 1.59
CA ASP A 52 -14.18 11.51 0.53
C ASP A 52 -13.14 11.98 -0.51
N PRO A 53 -13.26 11.62 -1.79
CA PRO A 53 -12.40 12.19 -2.84
C PRO A 53 -12.58 13.71 -3.00
N GLY A 54 -13.65 14.31 -2.45
CA GLY A 54 -14.00 15.72 -2.58
C GLY A 54 -14.72 16.01 -3.91
N GLY A 55 -15.11 17.26 -4.15
CA GLY A 55 -15.91 17.63 -5.32
C GLY A 55 -15.15 17.55 -6.65
N ILE A 56 -15.86 17.19 -7.72
CA ILE A 56 -15.29 17.16 -9.09
C ILE A 56 -14.68 18.51 -9.50
N GLU A 57 -15.30 19.62 -9.11
CA GLU A 57 -14.82 20.96 -9.47
C GLU A 57 -13.49 21.29 -8.77
N ASP A 58 -13.26 20.77 -7.56
CA ASP A 58 -11.96 20.89 -6.89
C ASP A 58 -10.88 20.07 -7.62
N TRP A 59 -11.26 18.91 -8.18
CA TRP A 59 -10.34 18.10 -8.99
C TRP A 59 -9.96 18.82 -10.28
N VAL A 60 -10.94 19.39 -10.99
CA VAL A 60 -10.71 20.19 -12.20
C VAL A 60 -9.83 21.40 -11.87
N GLY A 61 -10.15 22.15 -10.80
CA GLY A 61 -9.40 23.32 -10.37
C GLY A 61 -7.95 23.02 -9.95
N ARG A 62 -7.73 21.99 -9.11
CA ARG A 62 -6.39 21.57 -8.67
C ARG A 62 -5.52 21.07 -9.82
N THR A 63 -6.13 20.39 -10.78
CA THR A 63 -5.43 19.81 -11.94
C THR A 63 -5.08 20.91 -12.94
N GLY A 64 -6.03 21.81 -13.23
CA GLY A 64 -5.79 23.00 -14.06
C GLY A 64 -4.68 23.91 -13.51
N ALA A 65 -4.67 24.15 -12.19
CA ALA A 65 -3.60 24.94 -11.54
C ALA A 65 -2.20 24.28 -11.64
N ARG A 66 -2.12 22.94 -11.63
CA ARG A 66 -0.86 22.19 -11.77
C ARG A 66 -0.35 22.10 -13.22
N GLN A 67 -1.20 22.37 -14.22
CA GLN A 67 -0.95 22.02 -15.62
C GLN A 67 -0.79 23.17 -16.61
N ALA A 68 -0.77 24.42 -16.16
CA ALA A 68 -0.38 25.59 -16.95
C ALA A 68 1.07 25.53 -17.55
N ARG A 69 1.75 24.38 -17.50
CA ARG A 69 3.12 24.14 -17.99
C ARG A 69 3.30 22.94 -18.94
N ARG A 70 2.29 22.10 -19.25
CA ARG A 70 2.50 20.85 -20.01
C ARG A 70 1.44 20.44 -21.06
N GLY A 71 0.53 21.33 -21.42
CA GLY A 71 -0.61 21.00 -22.29
C GLY A 71 -1.80 20.49 -21.47
N GLU A 72 -3.00 20.95 -21.82
CA GLU A 72 -4.23 20.64 -21.09
C GLU A 72 -4.64 19.17 -21.35
N PRO A 73 -4.80 18.32 -20.32
CA PRO A 73 -5.71 17.19 -20.45
C PRO A 73 -7.09 17.78 -20.70
N ALA A 74 -7.84 17.19 -21.63
CA ALA A 74 -9.22 17.59 -21.81
C ALA A 74 -9.93 17.43 -20.45
N GLU A 75 -10.69 18.43 -20.00
CA GLU A 75 -11.51 18.35 -18.77
C GLU A 75 -12.31 17.04 -18.69
N ARG A 76 -12.71 16.51 -19.86
CA ARG A 76 -13.29 15.19 -20.06
C ARG A 76 -12.47 14.05 -19.43
N GLU A 77 -11.15 14.03 -19.58
CA GLU A 77 -10.26 13.03 -18.99
C GLU A 77 -10.21 13.15 -17.46
N ILE A 78 -10.20 14.37 -16.92
CA ILE A 78 -10.24 14.61 -15.47
C ILE A 78 -11.55 14.09 -14.90
N ARG A 79 -12.68 14.43 -15.53
CA ARG A 79 -14.01 13.96 -15.13
C ARG A 79 -14.14 12.44 -15.27
N ALA A 80 -13.61 11.85 -16.33
CA ALA A 80 -13.59 10.39 -16.50
C ALA A 80 -12.78 9.70 -15.39
N ARG A 81 -11.60 10.23 -15.05
CA ARG A 81 -10.79 9.72 -13.95
C ARG A 81 -11.49 9.86 -12.60
N TYR A 82 -12.14 10.98 -12.34
CA TYR A 82 -12.92 11.17 -11.11
C TYR A 82 -14.06 10.16 -10.99
N ALA A 83 -14.79 9.90 -12.10
CA ALA A 83 -15.83 8.87 -12.13
C ALA A 83 -15.27 7.46 -11.84
N GLN A 84 -14.08 7.14 -12.36
CA GLN A 84 -13.39 5.87 -12.05
C GLN A 84 -13.04 5.76 -10.57
N VAL A 85 -12.55 6.83 -9.94
CA VAL A 85 -12.24 6.88 -8.50
C VAL A 85 -13.49 6.64 -7.66
N LEU A 86 -14.61 7.25 -8.03
CA LEU A 86 -15.89 7.04 -7.33
C LEU A 86 -16.38 5.59 -7.47
N ALA A 87 -16.37 5.03 -8.69
CA ALA A 87 -16.79 3.66 -8.92
C ALA A 87 -15.92 2.65 -8.15
N LEU A 88 -14.60 2.89 -8.10
CA LEU A 88 -13.70 2.05 -7.31
C LEU A 88 -14.00 2.15 -5.81
N ARG A 89 -14.27 3.36 -5.30
CA ARG A 89 -14.65 3.57 -3.90
C ARG A 89 -15.92 2.81 -3.54
N GLU A 90 -16.96 2.92 -4.36
CA GLU A 90 -18.22 2.19 -4.17
C GLU A 90 -17.99 0.68 -4.17
N THR A 91 -17.23 0.16 -5.14
CA THR A 91 -16.87 -1.26 -5.20
C THR A 91 -16.16 -1.72 -3.92
N ARG A 92 -15.21 -0.93 -3.40
CA ARG A 92 -14.51 -1.25 -2.15
C ARG A 92 -15.46 -1.28 -0.96
N MET A 93 -16.38 -0.34 -0.88
CA MET A 93 -17.40 -0.28 0.17
C MET A 93 -18.30 -1.52 0.14
N ASP A 94 -18.75 -1.93 -1.05
CA ASP A 94 -19.61 -3.09 -1.24
C ASP A 94 -18.90 -4.39 -0.85
N VAL A 95 -17.67 -4.59 -1.33
CA VAL A 95 -16.86 -5.77 -0.97
C VAL A 95 -16.59 -5.80 0.54
N PHE A 96 -16.31 -4.66 1.17
CA PHE A 96 -16.10 -4.60 2.61
C PHE A 96 -17.37 -4.89 3.41
N ALA A 97 -18.52 -4.33 3.01
CA ALA A 97 -19.81 -4.61 3.63
C ALA A 97 -20.20 -6.09 3.48
N GLU A 98 -19.90 -6.69 2.33
CA GLU A 98 -20.05 -8.12 2.09
C GLU A 98 -19.17 -8.96 3.01
N MET A 99 -17.90 -8.59 3.19
CA MET A 99 -17.00 -9.27 4.14
C MET A 99 -17.52 -9.19 5.59
N CYS A 100 -18.03 -8.03 6.01
CA CYS A 100 -18.66 -7.88 7.32
C CYS A 100 -19.85 -8.83 7.46
N ARG A 101 -20.73 -8.88 6.44
CA ARG A 101 -21.91 -9.75 6.43
C ARG A 101 -21.56 -11.24 6.51
N ARG A 102 -20.52 -11.69 5.79
CA ARG A 102 -20.05 -13.08 5.82
C ARG A 102 -19.56 -13.53 7.20
N ARG A 103 -19.31 -12.59 8.11
CA ARG A 103 -18.87 -12.83 9.50
C ARG A 103 -19.89 -12.36 10.53
N ASP A 104 -21.11 -12.04 10.11
CA ASP A 104 -22.17 -11.50 10.97
C ASP A 104 -21.74 -10.25 11.76
N LEU A 105 -20.91 -9.41 11.14
CA LEU A 105 -20.43 -8.14 11.69
C LEU A 105 -21.21 -6.97 11.11
N PRO A 106 -21.46 -5.90 11.89
CA PRO A 106 -22.01 -4.66 11.36
C PRO A 106 -20.98 -3.97 10.45
N THR A 107 -21.45 -3.33 9.38
CA THR A 107 -20.61 -2.46 8.55
C THR A 107 -20.26 -1.20 9.36
N PRO A 108 -18.97 -0.89 9.57
CA PRO A 108 -18.57 0.26 10.35
C PRO A 108 -18.73 1.57 9.58
N HIS A 109 -19.13 2.62 10.30
CA HIS A 109 -19.23 4.00 9.83
C HIS A 109 -18.17 4.89 10.47
N THR A 110 -17.76 4.60 11.71
CA THR A 110 -16.73 5.34 12.47
C THR A 110 -15.46 4.51 12.69
N VAL A 111 -14.33 5.17 13.00
CA VAL A 111 -13.06 4.48 13.27
C VAL A 111 -13.16 3.56 14.49
N THR A 112 -13.97 3.91 15.49
CA THR A 112 -14.27 3.03 16.63
C THR A 112 -14.94 1.73 16.18
N GLU A 113 -15.99 1.82 15.36
CA GLU A 113 -16.68 0.65 14.83
C GLU A 113 -15.76 -0.16 13.90
N LEU A 114 -14.87 0.52 13.16
CA LEU A 114 -13.89 -0.14 12.32
C LEU A 114 -12.96 -1.02 13.13
N LEU A 115 -12.40 -0.53 14.23
CA LEU A 115 -11.52 -1.34 15.10
C LEU A 115 -12.22 -2.62 15.58
N ILE A 116 -13.49 -2.51 15.99
CA ILE A 116 -14.30 -3.66 16.42
C ILE A 116 -14.51 -4.64 15.27
N CYS A 117 -14.86 -4.14 14.08
CA CYS A 117 -15.03 -4.96 12.89
C CYS A 117 -13.72 -5.68 12.50
N LEU A 118 -12.59 -4.97 12.45
CA LEU A 118 -11.29 -5.56 12.13
C LEU A 118 -10.85 -6.59 13.17
N ALA A 119 -11.25 -6.44 14.44
CA ALA A 119 -11.06 -7.47 15.44
C ALA A 119 -11.89 -8.74 15.14
N GLY A 120 -13.16 -8.57 14.77
CA GLY A 120 -14.00 -9.68 14.29
C GLY A 120 -13.48 -10.37 13.02
N LEU A 121 -12.76 -9.63 12.17
CA LEU A 121 -12.07 -10.17 10.99
C LEU A 121 -10.69 -10.78 11.30
N GLY A 122 -10.22 -10.71 12.54
CA GLY A 122 -8.97 -11.33 12.99
C GLY A 122 -7.69 -10.55 12.66
N LEU A 123 -7.80 -9.24 12.40
CA LEU A 123 -6.66 -8.33 12.22
C LEU A 123 -6.22 -7.66 13.52
N PHE A 124 -7.05 -7.71 14.56
CA PHE A 124 -6.75 -7.23 15.90
C PHE A 124 -7.36 -8.18 16.92
N ASP A 125 -6.77 -8.28 18.10
CA ASP A 125 -7.45 -8.78 19.29
C ASP A 125 -7.76 -7.61 20.22
N LEU A 126 -8.96 -7.64 20.80
CA LEU A 126 -9.41 -6.67 21.80
C LEU A 126 -9.71 -7.41 23.10
N ASP A 127 -8.95 -7.10 24.14
CA ASP A 127 -9.12 -7.67 25.48
C ASP A 127 -9.61 -6.60 26.47
N GLY A 128 -10.70 -6.87 27.18
CA GLY A 128 -11.22 -6.00 28.24
C GLY A 128 -12.51 -5.27 27.87
N ALA A 129 -13.06 -4.51 28.83
CA ALA A 129 -14.27 -3.71 28.63
C ALA A 129 -13.96 -2.40 27.88
N ALA A 130 -14.97 -1.82 27.23
CA ALA A 130 -14.85 -0.54 26.52
C ALA A 130 -14.30 0.56 27.48
N GLY A 131 -13.15 1.16 27.12
CA GLY A 131 -12.45 2.17 27.93
C GLY A 131 -11.12 1.69 28.53
N ASP A 132 -11.03 0.42 28.93
CA ASP A 132 -9.80 -0.24 29.44
C ASP A 132 -9.31 -1.35 28.48
N SER A 133 -9.79 -1.31 27.23
CA SER A 133 -9.50 -2.32 26.23
C SER A 133 -8.02 -2.28 25.83
N TRP A 134 -7.37 -3.42 25.90
CA TRP A 134 -6.07 -3.63 25.30
C TRP A 134 -6.21 -4.10 23.87
N VAL A 135 -5.35 -3.57 23.01
CA VAL A 135 -5.29 -3.88 21.59
C VAL A 135 -4.04 -4.70 21.31
N CYS A 136 -4.18 -5.78 20.56
CA CYS A 136 -3.06 -6.53 19.99
C CYS A 136 -3.20 -6.54 18.45
N PRO A 137 -2.32 -5.86 17.70
CA PRO A 137 -2.37 -5.84 16.24
C PRO A 137 -1.83 -7.15 15.64
N HIS A 138 -2.53 -7.71 14.66
CA HIS A 138 -2.09 -8.85 13.83
C HIS A 138 -1.91 -8.45 12.37
N LEU A 139 -1.31 -7.27 12.16
CA LEU A 139 -1.14 -6.64 10.84
C LEU A 139 -0.04 -7.27 9.97
N ASP A 140 0.64 -8.28 10.51
CA ASP A 140 1.62 -9.13 9.83
C ASP A 140 0.97 -10.30 9.07
N ARG A 141 -0.32 -10.56 9.29
CA ARG A 141 -1.07 -11.63 8.60
C ARG A 141 -1.34 -11.26 7.14
N ASP A 142 -1.26 -12.25 6.25
CA ASP A 142 -1.71 -12.08 4.86
C ASP A 142 -3.23 -11.84 4.86
N PRO A 143 -3.71 -10.75 4.24
CA PRO A 143 -5.13 -10.49 4.07
C PRO A 143 -5.91 -11.66 3.47
N LEU A 144 -5.28 -12.42 2.57
CA LEU A 144 -5.87 -13.60 1.93
C LEU A 144 -6.13 -14.76 2.91
N ASP A 145 -5.44 -14.78 4.05
CA ASP A 145 -5.57 -15.84 5.06
C ASP A 145 -6.66 -15.52 6.11
N VAL A 146 -6.98 -14.24 6.29
CA VAL A 146 -7.86 -13.78 7.38
C VAL A 146 -9.20 -13.23 6.90
N LEU A 147 -9.21 -12.54 5.77
CA LEU A 147 -10.41 -11.88 5.28
C LEU A 147 -11.36 -12.89 4.65
N PRO A 148 -12.68 -12.75 4.87
CA PRO A 148 -13.69 -13.64 4.32
C PRO A 148 -13.97 -13.30 2.85
N LEU A 149 -12.95 -13.32 2.00
CA LEU A 149 -13.05 -13.04 0.57
C LEU A 149 -13.65 -14.24 -0.17
N SER A 150 -14.39 -13.97 -1.24
CA SER A 150 -14.77 -15.00 -2.22
C SER A 150 -13.54 -15.41 -3.03
N ALA A 151 -13.59 -16.55 -3.74
CA ALA A 151 -12.47 -16.97 -4.58
C ALA A 151 -12.11 -15.91 -5.66
N PRO A 152 -13.07 -15.32 -6.40
CA PRO A 152 -12.75 -14.24 -7.34
C PRO A 152 -12.12 -13.00 -6.68
N GLU A 153 -12.60 -12.59 -5.51
CA GLU A 153 -12.04 -11.46 -4.77
C GLU A 153 -10.60 -11.75 -4.29
N SER A 154 -10.35 -12.98 -3.85
CA SER A 154 -9.02 -13.46 -3.44
C SER A 154 -8.04 -13.47 -4.61
N ASP A 155 -8.49 -13.90 -5.79
CA ASP A 155 -7.65 -13.92 -7.00
C ASP A 155 -7.31 -12.50 -7.47
N LEU A 156 -8.28 -11.57 -7.40
CA LEU A 156 -8.05 -10.15 -7.69
C LEU A 156 -7.05 -9.53 -6.71
N GLU A 157 -7.21 -9.76 -5.41
CA GLU A 157 -6.27 -9.25 -4.41
C GLU A 157 -4.88 -9.87 -4.56
N ARG A 158 -4.79 -11.16 -4.87
CA ARG A 158 -3.51 -11.84 -5.12
C ARG A 158 -2.75 -11.23 -6.30
N LEU A 159 -3.45 -10.94 -7.40
CA LEU A 159 -2.88 -10.24 -8.54
C LEU A 159 -2.40 -8.85 -8.13
N ALA A 160 -3.21 -8.12 -7.38
CA ALA A 160 -2.91 -6.77 -6.99
C ALA A 160 -1.73 -6.70 -5.97
N GLN A 161 -1.61 -7.66 -5.04
CA GLN A 161 -0.44 -7.82 -4.18
C GLN A 161 0.82 -8.15 -4.99
N ARG A 162 0.71 -8.90 -6.10
CA ARG A 162 1.84 -9.13 -7.01
C ARG A 162 2.31 -7.82 -7.64
N ASP A 163 1.39 -6.98 -8.10
CA ASP A 163 1.72 -5.68 -8.66
C ASP A 163 2.37 -4.75 -7.62
N ASP A 164 1.87 -4.75 -6.38
CA ASP A 164 2.46 -3.98 -5.29
C ASP A 164 3.89 -4.41 -4.97
N ARG A 165 4.15 -5.72 -4.92
CA ARG A 165 5.50 -6.26 -4.73
C ARG A 165 6.43 -5.80 -5.85
N ALA A 166 5.95 -5.78 -7.10
CA ALA A 166 6.70 -5.23 -8.21
C ALA A 166 7.03 -3.74 -8.02
N VAL A 167 6.08 -2.93 -7.52
CA VAL A 167 6.31 -1.52 -7.20
C VAL A 167 7.29 -1.35 -6.03
N GLN A 168 7.17 -2.11 -4.95
CA GLN A 168 8.10 -2.07 -3.80
C GLN A 168 9.52 -2.40 -4.23
N VAL A 169 9.70 -3.45 -5.03
CA VAL A 169 10.98 -3.83 -5.61
C VAL A 169 11.49 -2.75 -6.56
N ALA A 170 10.63 -2.12 -7.36
CA ALA A 170 11.03 -0.99 -8.21
C ALA A 170 11.53 0.21 -7.40
N ILE A 171 10.88 0.53 -6.28
CA ILE A 171 11.32 1.59 -5.36
C ILE A 171 12.69 1.24 -4.76
N ALA A 172 12.91 0.00 -4.33
CA ALA A 172 14.19 -0.47 -3.82
C ALA A 172 15.30 -0.37 -4.89
N VAL A 173 15.04 -0.84 -6.10
CA VAL A 173 15.95 -0.75 -7.25
C VAL A 173 16.25 0.71 -7.59
N ARG A 174 15.25 1.60 -7.61
CA ARG A 174 15.47 3.03 -7.83
C ARG A 174 16.39 3.61 -6.77
N ARG A 175 16.17 3.32 -5.49
CA ARG A 175 17.03 3.79 -4.38
C ARG A 175 18.47 3.33 -4.57
N LEU A 176 18.68 2.07 -4.96
CA LEU A 176 20.00 1.54 -5.28
C LEU A 176 20.63 2.26 -6.49
N ALA A 177 19.88 2.45 -7.57
CA ALA A 177 20.33 3.13 -8.77
C ALA A 177 20.69 4.61 -8.50
N VAL A 178 19.94 5.29 -7.63
CA VAL A 178 20.24 6.67 -7.19
C VAL A 178 21.59 6.73 -6.44
N ARG A 179 21.86 5.75 -5.57
CA ARG A 179 23.12 5.65 -4.80
C ARG A 179 24.32 5.30 -5.68
N ALA A 180 24.12 4.51 -6.73
CA ALA A 180 25.15 4.19 -7.72
C ALA A 180 25.52 5.43 -8.56
N ARG A 181 26.31 6.36 -8.01
CA ARG A 181 26.80 7.54 -8.73
C ARG A 181 27.94 7.17 -9.69
N ARG A 182 27.68 7.22 -11.00
CA ARG A 182 28.68 7.50 -12.05
C ARG A 182 28.06 8.36 -13.15
N ARG A 183 28.92 9.15 -13.84
CA ARG A 183 28.60 10.02 -14.97
C ARG A 183 27.67 9.28 -15.95
N TRP A 184 26.49 9.86 -16.17
CA TRP A 184 25.35 9.25 -16.86
C TRP A 184 25.69 8.59 -18.20
N PRO A 185 25.12 7.42 -18.44
CA PRO A 185 24.44 7.12 -19.70
C PRO A 185 22.94 6.92 -19.42
N LYS A 186 22.15 6.69 -20.47
CA LYS A 186 20.70 6.38 -20.44
C LYS A 186 20.31 5.16 -19.57
N ARG A 187 21.27 4.57 -18.84
CA ARG A 187 21.14 3.36 -18.02
C ARG A 187 22.03 3.45 -16.80
N ARG A 188 21.57 2.90 -15.69
CA ARG A 188 22.34 2.72 -14.45
C ARG A 188 22.50 1.24 -14.16
N THR A 189 23.68 0.82 -13.76
CA THR A 189 23.93 -0.58 -13.37
C THR A 189 24.26 -0.65 -11.89
N VAL A 190 23.59 -1.55 -11.19
CA VAL A 190 23.77 -1.84 -9.76
C VAL A 190 24.13 -3.31 -9.63
N SER A 191 25.21 -3.62 -8.93
CA SER A 191 25.50 -4.99 -8.49
C SER A 191 25.10 -5.12 -7.02
N THR A 192 24.28 -6.12 -6.70
CA THR A 192 23.78 -6.38 -5.34
C THR A 192 23.40 -7.85 -5.21
N THR A 193 22.71 -8.25 -4.14
CA THR A 193 22.14 -9.60 -3.99
C THR A 193 20.62 -9.55 -4.00
N VAL A 194 19.96 -10.65 -4.38
CA VAL A 194 18.49 -10.74 -4.32
C VAL A 194 18.00 -10.52 -2.88
N ALA A 195 18.70 -11.08 -1.89
CA ALA A 195 18.39 -10.88 -0.47
C ALA A 195 18.45 -9.40 -0.04
N ALA A 196 19.41 -8.62 -0.55
CA ALA A 196 19.52 -7.20 -0.24
C ALA A 196 18.37 -6.39 -0.87
N VAL A 197 17.96 -6.72 -2.11
CA VAL A 197 16.79 -6.11 -2.75
C VAL A 197 15.52 -6.45 -1.97
N ALA A 198 15.34 -7.72 -1.62
CA ALA A 198 14.21 -8.21 -0.85
C ALA A 198 14.10 -7.50 0.51
N GLY A 199 15.19 -7.43 1.26
CA GLY A 199 15.23 -6.71 2.55
C GLY A 199 14.97 -5.20 2.42
N MET A 200 15.41 -4.57 1.32
CA MET A 200 15.11 -3.15 1.06
C MET A 200 13.66 -2.88 0.64
N ALA A 201 13.05 -3.83 -0.06
CA ALA A 201 11.67 -3.76 -0.52
C ALA A 201 10.67 -4.25 0.56
N GLY A 202 11.14 -5.00 1.55
CA GLY A 202 10.30 -5.60 2.58
C GLY A 202 9.58 -6.86 2.10
N VAL A 203 10.12 -7.59 1.11
CA VAL A 203 9.51 -8.82 0.54
C VAL A 203 10.43 -10.02 0.74
N THR A 204 9.96 -11.23 0.45
CA THR A 204 10.82 -12.43 0.46
C THR A 204 11.76 -12.46 -0.76
N PRO A 205 12.89 -13.19 -0.70
CA PRO A 205 13.79 -13.35 -1.85
C PRO A 205 13.11 -13.94 -3.09
N ARG A 206 12.15 -14.85 -2.90
CA ARG A 206 11.36 -15.44 -4.00
C ARG A 206 10.52 -14.38 -4.70
N GLU A 207 9.77 -13.59 -3.93
CA GLU A 207 8.96 -12.49 -4.45
C GLU A 207 9.81 -11.40 -5.12
N ALA A 208 10.99 -11.11 -4.58
CA ALA A 208 11.93 -10.18 -5.21
C ALA A 208 12.38 -10.68 -6.58
N THR A 209 12.68 -11.97 -6.73
CA THR A 209 13.04 -12.58 -8.03
C THR A 209 11.89 -12.48 -9.04
N GLU A 210 10.67 -12.85 -8.63
CA GLU A 210 9.47 -12.77 -9.47
C GLU A 210 9.21 -11.32 -9.93
N ALA A 211 9.23 -10.37 -8.98
CA ALA A 211 9.05 -8.95 -9.23
C ALA A 211 10.13 -8.36 -10.15
N LEU A 212 11.39 -8.76 -10.00
CA LEU A 212 12.47 -8.35 -10.91
C LEU A 212 12.23 -8.82 -12.34
N GLY A 213 11.69 -10.04 -12.52
CA GLY A 213 11.25 -10.56 -13.82
C GLY A 213 10.11 -9.74 -14.42
N ASP A 214 9.07 -9.46 -13.62
CA ASP A 214 7.92 -8.64 -14.03
C ASP A 214 8.36 -7.23 -14.45
N LEU A 215 9.27 -6.59 -13.70
CA LEU A 215 9.83 -5.29 -14.03
C LEU A 215 10.70 -5.30 -15.29
N GLY A 216 11.25 -6.45 -15.68
CA GLY A 216 11.93 -6.60 -16.96
C GLY A 216 11.00 -6.37 -18.13
N ASN A 217 9.81 -6.96 -18.08
CA ASN A 217 8.77 -6.81 -19.08
C ASN A 217 8.09 -5.43 -19.01
N LEU A 218 7.75 -4.99 -17.80
CA LEU A 218 6.95 -3.79 -17.59
C LEU A 218 7.76 -2.51 -17.76
N ALA A 219 9.02 -2.49 -17.31
CA ALA A 219 9.82 -1.27 -17.16
C ALA A 219 11.20 -1.35 -17.85
N GLY A 220 11.46 -2.40 -18.64
CA GLY A 220 12.72 -2.55 -19.38
C GLY A 220 13.94 -2.80 -18.50
N LEU A 221 13.72 -3.25 -17.26
CA LEU A 221 14.78 -3.67 -16.35
C LEU A 221 15.54 -4.86 -16.95
N ARG A 222 16.85 -4.93 -16.78
CA ARG A 222 17.61 -6.16 -17.09
C ARG A 222 18.28 -6.68 -15.84
N THR A 223 18.15 -7.96 -15.60
CA THR A 223 18.77 -8.65 -14.48
C THR A 223 19.66 -9.76 -15.01
N ASP A 224 20.93 -9.70 -14.64
CA ASP A 224 21.91 -10.75 -14.93
C ASP A 224 22.35 -11.37 -13.60
N THR A 225 22.29 -12.69 -13.47
CA THR A 225 22.95 -13.39 -12.36
C THR A 225 24.46 -13.31 -12.55
N VAL A 226 25.19 -13.00 -11.49
CA VAL A 226 26.65 -12.84 -11.49
C VAL A 226 27.21 -13.71 -10.38
N ASP A 227 28.46 -14.17 -10.52
CA ASP A 227 29.12 -14.84 -9.40
C ASP A 227 29.45 -13.84 -8.27
N PRO A 228 29.22 -14.22 -7.00
CA PRO A 228 28.70 -15.52 -6.50
C PRO A 228 27.17 -15.68 -6.70
N PRO A 229 26.61 -16.92 -6.72
CA PRO A 229 25.28 -17.29 -7.21
C PRO A 229 24.06 -16.51 -6.66
N ASP A 230 24.20 -15.76 -5.57
CA ASP A 230 23.16 -14.89 -5.01
C ASP A 230 23.24 -13.43 -5.49
N SER A 231 24.27 -13.11 -6.30
CA SER A 231 24.52 -11.77 -6.81
C SER A 231 23.75 -11.53 -8.09
N VAL A 232 23.13 -10.36 -8.16
CA VAL A 232 22.37 -9.88 -9.30
C VAL A 232 22.94 -8.53 -9.75
N ARG A 233 23.18 -8.43 -11.05
CA ARG A 233 23.46 -7.16 -11.72
C ARG A 233 22.17 -6.66 -12.33
N ILE A 234 21.73 -5.52 -11.87
CA ILE A 234 20.49 -4.87 -12.29
C ILE A 234 20.85 -3.67 -13.17
N THR A 235 20.42 -3.67 -14.42
CA THR A 235 20.54 -2.55 -15.36
C THR A 235 19.20 -1.86 -15.52
N VAL A 236 19.15 -0.60 -15.09
CA VAL A 236 17.94 0.22 -14.97
C VAL A 236 17.93 1.29 -16.08
N PRO A 237 16.89 1.39 -16.92
CA PRO A 237 16.68 2.52 -17.83
C PRO A 237 16.58 3.84 -17.05
N TRP A 238 17.29 4.88 -17.47
CA TRP A 238 17.36 6.12 -16.69
C TRP A 238 17.39 7.36 -17.60
N PRO A 239 16.55 8.38 -17.35
CA PRO A 239 15.77 8.65 -16.13
C PRO A 239 14.37 8.02 -16.06
N GLU A 240 13.91 7.34 -17.11
CA GLU A 240 12.51 6.94 -17.31
C GLU A 240 12.00 6.05 -16.18
N PHE A 241 12.81 5.10 -15.71
CA PHE A 241 12.44 4.22 -14.58
C PHE A 241 12.20 5.02 -13.30
N GLY A 242 13.07 6.01 -13.02
CA GLY A 242 12.91 6.87 -11.85
C GLY A 242 11.69 7.77 -11.91
N GLN A 243 11.29 8.19 -13.13
CA GLN A 243 10.06 8.97 -13.34
C GLN A 243 8.80 8.10 -13.22
N ARG A 244 8.87 6.84 -13.67
CA ARG A 244 7.75 5.89 -13.58
C ARG A 244 7.47 5.45 -12.14
N PHE A 245 8.50 5.32 -11.33
CA PHE A 245 8.36 4.97 -9.91
C PHE A 245 8.92 6.12 -9.07
N PRO A 246 8.18 7.23 -8.86
CA PRO A 246 8.71 8.40 -8.15
C PRO A 246 8.63 8.26 -6.62
N PHE A 247 7.80 7.34 -6.11
CA PHE A 247 7.41 7.30 -4.69
C PHE A 247 8.51 6.79 -3.76
N SER A 248 8.66 7.37 -2.58
CA SER A 248 9.57 6.83 -1.56
C SER A 248 9.07 5.52 -0.97
N GLU A 249 7.77 5.29 -0.95
CA GLU A 249 7.09 4.12 -0.41
C GLU A 249 5.94 3.71 -1.32
N LEU A 250 5.41 2.50 -1.13
CA LEU A 250 4.25 2.07 -1.89
C LEU A 250 3.05 2.98 -1.55
N PRO A 251 2.45 3.68 -2.54
CA PRO A 251 1.28 4.50 -2.28
C PRO A 251 0.13 3.62 -1.78
N ALA A 252 -0.69 4.17 -0.90
CA ALA A 252 -1.92 3.50 -0.50
C ALA A 252 -2.84 3.27 -1.72
N PRO A 253 -3.64 2.20 -1.78
CA PRO A 253 -4.53 1.93 -2.90
C PRO A 253 -5.47 3.08 -3.24
N GLU A 254 -5.96 3.80 -2.22
CA GLU A 254 -6.76 5.02 -2.35
C GLU A 254 -6.01 6.20 -3.00
N HIS A 255 -4.68 6.13 -3.06
CA HIS A 255 -3.79 7.17 -3.57
C HIS A 255 -2.94 6.70 -4.77
N ALA A 256 -3.06 5.42 -5.17
CA ALA A 256 -2.30 4.81 -6.25
C ALA A 256 -2.91 5.08 -7.65
N ILE A 257 -3.98 5.88 -7.72
CA ILE A 257 -4.74 6.19 -8.94
C ILE A 257 -4.20 7.46 -9.60
#